data_AF-A0A1G7JDU9-F1
#
_entry.id   AF-A0A1G7JDU9-F1
#
_cell.length_a   1.000
_cell.length_b   1.000
_cell.length_c   1.000
_cell.angle_alpha   90.00
_cell.angle_beta   90.00
_cell.angle_gamma   90.00
#
_symmetry.space_group_name_H-M   'P 1'
#
loop_
_entity.id
_entity.type
_entity.pdbx_description
1 polymer ?
#
loop_
_entity_poly.entity_id
_entity_poly.type
_entity_poly.pdbx_seq_one_letter_code
_entity_poly.pdbx_strand_id
1 'polypeptide(L)'
;MHHCTDTQAVCRGCGLKLRGSPSWKAGLAFHPDPKGEVKRCHYGGWVCSRRCDIKACVELEGTMPGCGSVNSFERLSIYAKKSINSHWPEAA
;
A
#
# COMPACT_ATOMS: atom_id res chain seq x y z
N MET A 1 2.47 -10.05 5.97
CA MET A 1 1.48 -9.03 6.38
C MET A 1 1.84 -8.40 7.73
N HIS A 2 1.90 -7.07 7.81
CA HIS A 2 2.08 -6.35 9.07
C HIS A 2 0.73 -6.03 9.72
N HIS A 3 0.57 -6.36 11.01
CA HIS A 3 -0.69 -6.17 11.72
C HIS A 3 -0.89 -4.68 12.10
N CYS A 4 -1.99 -4.10 11.63
CA CYS A 4 -2.50 -2.85 12.17
C CYS A 4 -3.18 -3.15 13.52
N THR A 5 -3.00 -2.31 14.53
CA THR A 5 -3.83 -2.39 15.75
C THR A 5 -5.13 -1.63 15.53
N ASP A 6 -6.09 -1.76 16.43
CA ASP A 6 -7.35 -1.00 16.40
C ASP A 6 -7.18 0.52 16.36
N THR A 7 -6.03 1.02 16.82
CA THR A 7 -5.77 2.45 17.01
C THR A 7 -4.61 2.97 16.18
N GLN A 8 -3.86 2.08 15.49
CA GLN A 8 -2.63 2.47 14.80
C GLN A 8 -2.62 2.01 13.34
N ALA A 9 -2.50 2.99 12.45
CA ALA A 9 -2.15 2.75 11.05
C ALA A 9 -0.71 2.23 10.91
N VAL A 10 -0.53 1.22 10.06
CA VAL A 10 0.79 0.66 9.73
C VAL A 10 0.92 0.59 8.22
N CYS A 11 2.09 0.95 7.70
CA CYS A 11 2.41 0.77 6.29
C CYS A 11 2.45 -0.73 5.96
N ARG A 12 1.62 -1.16 5.01
CA ARG A 12 1.53 -2.58 4.62
C ARG A 12 2.81 -3.10 3.96
N GLY A 13 3.57 -2.24 3.27
CA GLY A 13 4.79 -2.66 2.56
C GLY A 13 6.02 -2.83 3.46
N CYS A 14 6.21 -1.97 4.45
CA CYS A 14 7.44 -1.95 5.27
C CYS A 14 7.20 -2.05 6.78
N GLY A 15 5.96 -2.02 7.26
CA GLY A 15 5.65 -2.08 8.68
C GLY A 15 5.86 -0.77 9.44
N LEU A 16 6.15 0.33 8.74
CA LEU A 16 6.30 1.65 9.37
C LEU A 16 5.02 2.03 10.12
N LYS A 17 5.17 2.42 11.38
CA LYS A 17 4.10 2.97 12.21
C LYS A 17 3.72 4.36 11.70
N LEU A 18 2.49 4.47 11.21
CA LEU A 18 1.91 5.72 10.76
C LEU A 18 1.13 6.37 11.90
N ARG A 19 0.93 7.68 11.82
CA ARG A 19 0.04 8.41 12.73
C ARG A 19 -1.38 8.31 12.20
N GLY A 20 -2.37 8.22 13.08
CA GLY A 20 -3.77 8.14 12.69
C GLY A 20 -4.31 6.70 12.60
N SER A 21 -5.44 6.56 11.90
CA SER A 21 -6.30 5.39 12.04
C SER A 21 -6.10 4.32 10.96
N PRO A 22 -6.32 3.04 11.27
CA PRO A 22 -6.30 1.96 10.29
C PRO A 22 -7.24 2.23 9.11
N SER A 23 -6.85 1.77 7.91
CA SER A 23 -7.57 2.10 6.67
C SER A 23 -9.02 1.62 6.63
N TRP A 24 -9.35 0.56 7.38
CA TRP A 24 -10.69 -0.02 7.45
C TRP A 24 -11.66 0.75 8.36
N LYS A 25 -11.15 1.66 9.23
CA LYS A 25 -11.98 2.55 10.06
C LYS A 25 -12.33 3.87 9.36
N ALA A 26 -12.09 3.97 8.05
CA ALA A 26 -12.29 5.18 7.23
C ALA A 26 -11.57 6.46 7.73
N GLY A 27 -10.69 6.37 8.73
CA GLY A 27 -9.91 7.51 9.20
C GLY A 27 -8.75 7.86 8.26
N LEU A 28 -8.01 8.91 8.62
CA LEU A 28 -6.80 9.34 7.89
C LEU A 28 -5.54 8.76 8.53
N ALA A 29 -4.50 8.56 7.72
CA ALA A 29 -3.17 8.20 8.19
C ALA A 29 -2.12 9.18 7.64
N PHE A 30 -1.13 9.47 8.47
CA PHE A 30 -0.08 10.43 8.20
C PHE A 30 1.29 9.80 8.42
N HIS A 31 2.26 10.21 7.59
CA HIS A 31 3.63 9.78 7.74
C HIS A 31 4.25 10.42 9.00
N PRO A 32 5.13 9.73 9.74
CA PRO A 32 5.82 10.33 10.89
C PRO A 32 6.79 11.46 10.47
N ASP A 33 7.39 11.36 9.28
CA ASP A 33 8.13 12.45 8.64
C ASP A 33 7.14 13.50 8.08
N PRO A 34 7.28 14.79 8.42
CA PRO A 34 6.46 15.88 7.88
C PRO A 34 6.41 15.97 6.33
N LYS A 35 7.46 15.52 5.65
CA LYS A 35 7.53 15.50 4.17
C LYS A 35 7.05 14.18 3.57
N GLY A 36 6.73 13.19 4.40
CA GLY A 36 6.33 11.88 3.94
C GLY A 36 4.87 11.84 3.49
N GLU A 37 4.61 11.10 2.42
CA GLU A 37 3.26 10.87 1.93
C GLU A 37 2.72 9.51 2.39
N VAL A 38 1.41 9.45 2.58
CA VAL A 38 0.70 8.19 2.80
C VAL A 38 -0.44 8.12 1.80
N LYS A 39 -0.52 7.01 1.07
CA LYS A 39 -1.60 6.71 0.13
C LYS A 39 -2.27 5.41 0.54
N ARG A 40 -3.49 5.19 0.03
CA ARG A 40 -4.21 3.93 0.22
C ARG A 40 -3.88 3.01 -0.96
N CYS A 41 -3.41 1.81 -0.67
CA CYS A 41 -3.12 0.80 -1.69
C CYS A 41 -4.41 0.39 -2.43
N HIS A 42 -4.30 -0.06 -3.70
CA HIS A 42 -5.43 -0.49 -4.53
C HIS A 42 -6.33 -1.52 -3.83
N TYR A 43 -5.71 -2.50 -3.16
CA TYR A 43 -6.39 -3.57 -2.42
C TYR A 43 -6.64 -3.23 -0.94
N GLY A 44 -6.52 -1.95 -0.57
CA GLY A 44 -6.68 -1.47 0.79
C GLY A 44 -5.41 -1.59 1.65
N GLY A 45 -5.41 -0.85 2.76
CA GLY A 45 -4.22 -0.63 3.59
C GLY A 45 -3.49 0.66 3.24
N TRP A 46 -2.71 1.17 4.19
CA TRP A 46 -1.88 2.36 4.01
C TRP A 46 -0.48 2.00 3.52
N VAL A 47 0.10 2.85 2.68
CA VAL A 47 1.45 2.70 2.14
C VAL A 47 2.18 4.04 2.11
N CYS A 48 3.46 4.03 2.48
CA CYS A 48 4.26 5.25 2.67
C CYS A 48 5.15 5.62 1.47
N SER A 49 5.17 4.79 0.42
CA SER A 49 5.97 5.04 -0.77
C SER A 49 5.51 4.17 -1.94
N ARG A 50 5.91 4.54 -3.16
CA ARG A 50 5.68 3.73 -4.37
C ARG A 50 6.15 2.29 -4.21
N ARG A 51 7.36 2.09 -3.67
CA ARG A 51 7.91 0.75 -3.43
C ARG A 51 7.05 -0.06 -2.45
N CYS A 52 6.51 0.58 -1.42
CA CYS A 52 5.61 -0.07 -0.47
C CYS A 52 4.24 -0.40 -1.09
N ASP A 53 3.73 0.45 -1.99
CA ASP A 53 2.49 0.20 -2.74
C ASP A 53 2.65 -1.02 -3.66
N ILE A 54 3.72 -1.06 -4.45
CA ILE A 54 4.04 -2.21 -5.31
C ILE A 54 4.15 -3.49 -4.48
N LYS A 55 4.93 -3.48 -3.40
CA LYS A 55 5.12 -4.66 -2.55
C LYS A 55 3.80 -5.13 -1.93
N ALA A 56 2.96 -4.21 -1.45
CA ALA A 56 1.66 -4.55 -0.88
C ALA A 56 0.70 -5.14 -1.93
N CYS A 57 0.65 -4.56 -3.13
CA CYS A 57 -0.15 -5.10 -4.23
C CYS A 57 0.33 -6.49 -4.66
N VAL A 58 1.65 -6.69 -4.79
CA VAL A 58 2.24 -7.98 -5.18
C VAL A 58 1.93 -9.06 -4.14
N GLU A 59 2.09 -8.75 -2.85
CA GLU A 59 1.76 -9.70 -1.76
C GLU A 59 0.27 -10.08 -1.79
N LEU A 60 -0.62 -9.13 -2.06
CA LEU A 60 -2.06 -9.39 -2.08
C LEU A 60 -2.50 -10.14 -3.33
N GLU A 61 -2.18 -9.66 -4.53
CA GLU A 61 -2.50 -10.37 -5.78
C GLU A 61 -1.89 -11.77 -5.80
N GLY A 62 -0.67 -11.94 -5.29
CA GLY A 62 -0.03 -13.25 -5.20
C GLY A 62 -0.78 -14.26 -4.32
N THR A 63 -1.59 -13.79 -3.37
CA THR A 63 -2.45 -14.64 -2.52
C THR A 63 -3.87 -14.82 -3.08
N MET A 64 -4.24 -14.10 -4.14
CA MET A 64 -5.58 -14.21 -4.73
C MET A 64 -5.72 -15.48 -5.57
N PRO A 65 -6.84 -16.22 -5.44
CA PRO A 65 -7.13 -17.36 -6.31
C PRO A 65 -7.09 -16.94 -7.78
N GLY A 66 -6.33 -17.68 -8.60
CA GLY A 66 -6.20 -17.41 -10.05
C GLY A 66 -5.10 -16.42 -10.44
N CYS A 67 -4.43 -15.75 -9.49
CA CYS A 67 -3.32 -14.83 -9.76
C CYS A 67 -1.93 -15.44 -9.46
N GLY A 68 -1.82 -16.78 -9.47
CA GLY A 68 -0.83 -17.62 -8.76
C GLY A 68 0.68 -17.44 -9.02
N SER A 69 1.17 -16.30 -9.50
CA SER A 69 2.61 -16.00 -9.60
C SER A 69 2.93 -14.50 -9.67
N VAL A 70 2.09 -13.62 -9.13
CA VAL A 70 2.43 -12.19 -9.08
C VAL A 70 3.59 -11.99 -8.10
N ASN A 71 4.76 -11.59 -8.63
CA ASN A 71 5.99 -11.38 -7.87
C ASN A 71 6.69 -10.05 -8.19
N SER A 72 6.16 -9.27 -9.14
CA SER A 72 6.74 -8.02 -9.59
C SER A 72 5.67 -7.05 -10.08
N PHE A 73 6.04 -5.77 -10.26
CA PHE A 73 5.15 -4.74 -10.78
C PHE A 73 4.61 -5.08 -12.17
N GLU A 74 5.45 -5.66 -13.04
CA GLU A 74 5.11 -6.03 -14.42
C GLU A 74 4.02 -7.10 -14.47
N ARG A 75 3.92 -7.94 -13.44
CA ARG A 75 2.93 -9.01 -13.36
C ARG A 75 1.63 -8.61 -12.64
N LEU A 76 1.58 -7.41 -12.06
CA LEU A 76 0.36 -6.89 -11.44
C LEU A 76 -0.76 -6.69 -12.46
N SER A 77 -2.00 -6.76 -11.96
CA SER A 77 -3.18 -6.38 -12.70
C SER A 77 -3.08 -4.95 -13.26
N ILE A 78 -3.76 -4.71 -14.39
CA ILE A 78 -3.80 -3.38 -15.02
C ILE A 78 -4.36 -2.32 -14.06
N TYR A 79 -5.31 -2.71 -13.22
CA TYR A 79 -5.93 -1.82 -12.23
C TYR A 79 -4.98 -1.43 -11.10
N ALA A 80 -4.23 -2.40 -10.55
CA ALA A 80 -3.21 -2.10 -9.55
C ALA A 80 -2.10 -1.20 -10.11
N LYS A 81 -1.64 -1.45 -11.34
CA LYS A 81 -0.65 -0.59 -12.01
C LYS A 81 -1.15 0.84 -12.19
N LYS A 82 -2.39 1.02 -12.69
CA LYS A 82 -3.01 2.34 -12.85
C LYS A 82 -3.12 3.08 -11.51
N SER A 83 -3.54 2.37 -10.46
CA SER A 83 -3.65 2.94 -9.11
C SER A 83 -2.28 3.39 -8.59
N ILE A 84 -1.25 2.55 -8.69
CA ILE A 84 0.11 2.87 -8.24
C ILE A 84 0.66 4.09 -8.99
N ASN A 85 0.52 4.14 -10.32
CA ASN A 85 1.03 5.25 -11.11
C ASN A 85 0.26 6.55 -10.84
N SER A 86 -1.04 6.48 -10.52
CA SER A 86 -1.82 7.66 -10.12
C SER A 86 -1.45 8.16 -8.73
N HIS A 87 -1.10 7.27 -7.80
CA HIS A 87 -0.68 7.64 -6.44
C HIS A 87 0.75 8.19 -6.42
N TRP A 88 1.60 7.64 -7.27
CA TRP A 88 3.04 7.86 -7.29
C TRP A 88 3.51 8.07 -8.74
N PRO A 89 3.23 9.24 -9.33
CA PRO A 89 3.78 9.58 -10.64
C PRO A 89 5.31 9.54 -10.53
N GLU A 90 5.95 8.74 -11.40
CA GLU A 90 7.40 8.86 -11.57
C GLU A 90 7.66 10.29 -12.04
N ALA A 91 8.56 11.00 -11.36
CA ALA A 91 8.99 12.31 -11.84
C ALA A 91 9.52 12.10 -13.27
N ALA A 92 8.87 12.76 -14.23
CA ALA A 92 9.25 12.74 -15.63
C ALA A 92 10.65 13.31 -15.84
#